data_AF-A0A2V5Y6R3-F1
#
_entry.id   AF-A0A2V5Y6R3-F1
#
_cell.length_a   1.000
_cell.length_b   1.000
_cell.length_c   1.000
_cell.angle_alpha   90.00
_cell.angle_beta   90.00
_cell.angle_gamma   90.00
#
_symmetry.space_group_name_H-M   'P 1'
#
loop_
_entity.id
_entity.type
_entity.pdbx_description
1 polymer ?
#
loop_
_entity_poly.entity_id
_entity_poly.type
_entity_poly.pdbx_seq_one_letter_code
_entity_poly.pdbx_strand_id
1 'polypeptide(L)' 'DPTSNSVAFGATVTVKDKQGRIETCTIVGVDELDLEPDAVSWISPIGKALLAADMGDWITLQDGRPAKIVKIERKSD' A
#
# COMPACT_ATOMS: atom_id res chain seq x y z
N ASP A 1 1.01 -7.33 -12.94
CA ASP A 1 0.48 -8.56 -13.56
C ASP A 1 -0.26 -8.35 -14.92
N PRO A 2 0.28 -8.91 -16.02
CA PRO A 2 1.72 -9.04 -16.00
C PRO A 2 2.30 -7.64 -15.64
N THR A 3 1.62 -6.54 -16.01
CA THR A 3 1.90 -5.14 -15.63
C THR A 3 0.77 -4.36 -14.92
N SER A 4 -0.24 -4.98 -14.32
CA SER A 4 -1.18 -4.25 -13.46
C SER A 4 -0.39 -3.58 -12.35
N ASN A 5 -0.20 -2.28 -12.54
CA ASN A 5 0.38 -1.34 -11.61
C ASN A 5 -0.61 -1.00 -10.50
N SER A 6 -1.80 -1.60 -10.50
CA SER A 6 -2.82 -1.36 -9.50
C SER A 6 -2.50 -2.17 -8.25
N VAL A 7 -2.69 -1.56 -7.09
CA VAL A 7 -2.57 -2.27 -5.82
C VAL A 7 -3.71 -3.27 -5.70
N ALA A 8 -3.39 -4.48 -5.23
CA ALA A 8 -4.37 -5.53 -4.98
C ALA A 8 -4.31 -5.96 -3.51
N PHE A 9 -5.33 -6.72 -3.08
CA PHE A 9 -5.28 -7.38 -1.79
C PHE A 9 -4.10 -8.36 -1.72
N GLY A 10 -3.42 -8.43 -0.58
CA GLY A 10 -2.18 -9.18 -0.40
C GLY A 10 -0.95 -8.56 -1.07
N ALA A 11 -1.07 -7.37 -1.69
CA ALA A 11 0.07 -6.69 -2.27
C ALA A 11 0.83 -5.86 -1.22
N THR A 12 2.15 -5.95 -1.26
CA THR A 12 3.07 -5.08 -0.53
C THR A 12 3.38 -3.85 -1.40
N VAL A 13 3.06 -2.67 -0.88
CA VAL A 13 3.23 -1.39 -1.55
C VAL A 13 4.31 -0.59 -0.85
N THR A 14 5.24 -0.05 -1.62
CA THR A 14 6.23 0.90 -1.13
C THR A 14 5.87 2.30 -1.62
N VAL A 15 5.80 3.24 -0.69
CA VAL A 15 5.49 4.63 -0.94
C VAL A 15 6.65 5.53 -0.51
N LYS A 16 6.81 6.65 -1.20
CA LYS A 16 7.85 7.64 -0.93
C LYS A 16 7.24 9.03 -0.78
N ASP A 17 7.46 9.65 0.38
CA ASP A 17 7.06 11.03 0.65
C ASP A 17 8.00 12.03 -0.03
N LYS A 18 7.57 13.28 -0.16
CA LYS A 18 8.39 14.39 -0.69
C LYS A 18 9.69 14.63 0.09
N GLN A 19 9.71 14.31 1.38
CA GLN A 19 10.91 14.38 2.22
C GLN A 19 11.88 13.20 2.00
N GLY A 20 11.55 12.27 1.10
CA GLY A 20 12.38 11.11 0.79
C GLY A 20 12.21 9.92 1.74
N ARG A 21 11.31 10.01 2.72
CA ARG A 21 10.93 8.89 3.59
C ARG A 21 10.26 7.81 2.76
N ILE A 22 10.67 6.56 2.98
CA ILE A 22 10.14 5.38 2.31
C ILE A 22 9.43 4.55 3.36
N GLU A 23 8.18 4.19 3.07
CA GLU A 23 7.36 3.34 3.92
C GLU A 23 6.88 2.16 3.07
N THR A 24 6.82 0.98 3.67
CA THR A 24 6.35 -0.24 3.02
C THR A 24 5.20 -0.81 3.82
N CYS A 25 4.12 -1.21 3.16
CA CYS A 25 2.94 -1.74 3.82
C CYS A 25 2.25 -2.80 2.96
N THR A 26 1.65 -3.80 3.59
CA THR A 26 0.93 -4.88 2.89
C THR A 26 -0.56 -4.74 3.13
N ILE A 27 -1.37 -4.75 2.06
CA ILE A 27 -2.82 -4.66 2.19
C ILE A 27 -3.34 -6.05 2.57
N VAL A 28 -3.85 -6.20 3.79
CA VAL A 28 -4.34 -7.48 4.31
C VAL A 28 -5.75 -7.39 4.89
N GLY A 29 -6.30 -8.54 5.26
CA GLY A 29 -7.58 -8.67 5.96
C GLY A 29 -7.48 -8.14 7.39
N VAL A 30 -8.63 -7.80 7.99
CA VAL A 30 -8.67 -7.39 9.42
C VAL A 30 -8.15 -8.51 10.33
N ASP A 31 -8.43 -9.76 9.97
CA ASP A 31 -8.02 -10.95 10.72
C ASP A 31 -6.50 -11.19 10.69
N GLU A 32 -5.83 -10.76 9.61
CA GLU A 32 -4.40 -10.97 9.36
C GLU A 32 -3.52 -9.82 9.86
N LEU A 33 -4.10 -8.74 10.41
CA LEU A 33 -3.36 -7.56 10.88
C LEU A 33 -2.30 -7.86 11.95
N ASP A 34 -2.53 -8.87 12.79
CA ASP A 34 -1.60 -9.23 13.88
C ASP A 34 -0.42 -10.08 13.38
N LEU A 35 -0.53 -10.64 12.16
CA LEU A 35 0.45 -11.57 11.60
C LEU A 35 1.59 -10.88 10.86
N GLU A 36 1.37 -9.67 10.34
CA GLU A 36 2.39 -8.91 9.61
C GLU A 36 2.57 -7.51 10.25
N PRO A 37 3.79 -7.14 10.69
CA PRO A 37 4.03 -5.88 11.40
C PRO A 37 3.76 -4.63 10.54
N ASP A 38 3.84 -4.77 9.21
CA ASP A 38 3.59 -3.70 8.23
C ASP A 38 2.22 -3.87 7.53
N ALA A 39 1.29 -4.60 8.18
CA ALA A 39 -0.06 -4.82 7.70
C ALA A 39 -0.93 -3.55 7.73
N VAL A 40 -1.64 -3.31 6.63
CA VAL A 40 -2.66 -2.29 6.50
C VAL A 40 -3.98 -2.97 6.15
N SER A 41 -5.00 -2.74 6.96
CA SER A 41 -6.31 -3.28 6.66
C SER A 41 -6.93 -2.60 5.46
N TRP A 42 -7.46 -3.40 4.53
CA TRP A 42 -8.20 -2.90 3.38
C TRP A 42 -9.43 -2.05 3.75
N ILE A 43 -9.99 -2.21 4.96
CA ILE A 43 -11.14 -1.42 5.42
C ILE A 43 -10.76 0.00 5.86
N SER A 44 -9.49 0.22 6.21
CA SER A 44 -8.96 1.51 6.65
C SER A 44 -8.97 2.52 5.51
N PRO A 45 -9.06 3.84 5.80
CA PRO A 45 -9.04 4.87 4.76
C PRO A 45 -7.82 4.76 3.83
N ILE A 46 -6.65 4.47 4.40
CA ILE A 46 -5.42 4.27 3.64
C ILE A 46 -5.45 2.98 2.81
N GLY A 47 -6.00 1.88 3.32
CA GLY A 47 -6.14 0.63 2.56
C GLY A 47 -7.05 0.78 1.35
N LYS A 48 -8.17 1.50 1.51
CA LYS A 48 -9.07 1.85 0.40
C LYS A 48 -8.39 2.76 -0.62
N ALA A 49 -7.64 3.76 -0.17
CA ALA A 49 -6.89 4.65 -1.05
C ALA A 49 -5.81 3.89 -1.83
N LEU A 50 -5.09 2.99 -1.18
CA LEU A 50 -4.10 2.13 -1.81
C LEU A 50 -4.74 1.23 -2.87
N LEU A 51 -5.83 0.52 -2.55
CA LEU A 51 -6.55 -0.34 -3.49
C LEU A 51 -7.13 0.37 -4.72
N ALA A 52 -7.40 1.67 -4.60
CA ALA A 52 -7.86 2.51 -5.70
C ALA A 52 -6.71 3.15 -6.50
N ALA A 53 -5.46 2.95 -6.08
CA ALA A 53 -4.29 3.61 -6.65
C ALA A 53 -3.44 2.67 -7.50
N ASP A 54 -2.65 3.29 -8.38
CA ASP A 54 -1.70 2.63 -9.26
C ASP A 54 -0.25 3.07 -8.95
N MET A 55 0.72 2.31 -9.46
CA MET A 55 2.13 2.65 -9.40
C MET A 55 2.35 4.05 -9.99
N GLY A 56 2.99 4.90 -9.19
CA GLY A 56 3.25 6.29 -9.55
C GLY A 56 2.18 7.27 -9.07
N ASP A 57 1.06 6.80 -8.52
CA ASP A 57 0.01 7.66 -7.98
C ASP A 57 0.38 8.23 -6.59
N TRP A 58 -0.28 9.31 -6.19
CA TRP A 58 -0.06 9.96 -4.89
C TRP A 58 -1.23 9.70 -3.97
N ILE A 59 -0.95 9.07 -2.84
CA ILE A 59 -1.93 8.81 -1.78
C ILE A 59 -1.63 9.66 -0.55
N THR A 60 -2.65 9.82 0.30
CA THR A 60 -2.49 10.44 1.62
C THR A 60 -2.35 9.35 2.67
N LEU A 61 -1.23 9.37 3.39
CA LEU A 61 -1.00 8.49 4.54
C LEU A 61 -1.93 8.83 5.70
N GLN A 62 -2.06 7.92 6.66
CA GLN A 62 -2.91 8.13 7.85
C GLN A 62 -2.53 9.39 8.65
N ASP A 63 -1.26 9.78 8.62
CA ASP A 63 -0.71 10.99 9.25
C ASP A 63 -0.94 12.28 8.41
N GLY A 64 -1.71 12.21 7.32
CA GLY A 64 -2.03 13.33 6.44
C GLY A 64 -0.93 13.70 5.42
N ARG A 65 0.21 13.00 5.44
CA ARG A 65 1.33 13.23 4.52
C ARG A 65 1.07 12.63 3.13
N PRO A 66 1.31 13.36 2.03
CA PRO A 66 1.20 12.81 0.69
C PRO A 66 2.43 11.96 0.33
N ALA A 67 2.22 10.73 -0.12
CA ALA A 67 3.28 9.83 -0.55
C ALA A 67 2.98 9.22 -1.91
N LYS A 68 4.02 9.06 -2.73
CA LYS A 68 3.93 8.48 -4.07
C LYS A 68 4.18 6.99 -4.03
N ILE A 69 3.36 6.19 -4.70
CA ILE A 69 3.60 4.76 -4.86
C ILE A 69 4.79 4.56 -5.81
N VAL A 70 5.85 3.94 -5.31
CA VAL A 70 7.10 3.72 -6.07
C VAL A 70 7.35 2.25 -6.37
N LYS A 71 6.72 1.32 -5.64
CA LYS A 71 6.85 -0.11 -5.87
C LYS A 71 5.58 -0.83 -5.43
N ILE A 72 5.19 -1.88 -6.15
CA ILE A 72 4.10 -2.77 -5.79
C ILE A 72 4.59 -4.20 -6.05
N GLU A 73 4.55 -5.02 -5.01
CA GLU A 73 4.95 -6.42 -5.02
C GLU A 73 3.74 -7.26 -4.62
N ARG A 74 3.40 -8.27 -5.42
CA ARG A 74 2.36 -9.24 -5.07
C ARG A 74 3.05 -10.48 -4.55
N LYS A 75 2.62 -11.03 -3.43
CA LYS A 75 2.89 -12.45 -3.14
C LYS A 75 2.12 -13.25 -4.19
N SER A 76 2.83 -13.69 -5.22
CA SER A 76 2.35 -14.81 -6.03
C SER A 76 2.36 -16.04 -5.12
N ASP A 77 1.20 -16.67 -4.99
CA ASP A 77 1.10 -18.05 -4.54
C ASP A 77 1.93 -18.97 -5.45
#